data_AF-A0A2J7RHZ4-F1
#
_entry.id   AF-A0A2J7RHZ4-F1
#
_cell.length_a   1.000
_cell.length_b   1.000
_cell.length_c   1.000
_cell.angle_alpha   90.00
_cell.angle_beta   90.00
_cell.angle_gamma   90.00
#
_symmetry.space_group_name_H-M   'P 1'
#
loop_
_entity.id
_entity.type
_entity.pdbx_description
1 polymer ?
#
loop_
_entity_poly.entity_id
_entity_poly.type
_entity_poly.pdbx_seq_one_letter_code
_entity_poly.pdbx_strand_id
1 'polypeptide(L)'
;MDQKIAAGVPDIDAVVGGHTNTFLYSGSKPDSEDPEGIYPTFVTQESGRRIPVVQAYAYTKYLGQLSLEFDSQGEVIHAVGNPLLLDHNVEQDPFILEELNKWKKNISLMADEEIGRTKVLLDGDTKHCRVHECNLGNFITDAYIDYMARLHKLNYGKGWTDTPISIQNGGSIRASIDVSSKGGKVTMADLMAVLPFINNMVRMSLKGSDLLEVLEWSVFDYNADEHKGKFLQYSGLRVEYDLHKPNGKRVVRALARCGECRVPIYEPIDPNKSYYVITTAFLAKGGDDFKVLKQNYRSQHEMDITDTDMVKEYFRRRSPVYPGVEGRTKFVNHIESAASIMRSSILMPFIISLATVLSTP
;
A
#
# COMPACT_ATOMS: atom_id res chain seq x y z
N MET A 1 3.68 15.62 11.63
CA MET A 1 3.27 17.05 11.65
C MET A 1 2.80 17.43 13.04
N ASP A 2 1.91 16.64 13.62
CA ASP A 2 1.27 16.84 14.93
C ASP A 2 2.24 17.20 16.06
N GLN A 3 3.35 16.45 16.20
CA GLN A 3 4.37 16.78 17.21
C GLN A 3 5.08 18.12 16.95
N LYS A 4 5.25 18.53 15.68
CA LYS A 4 5.82 19.85 15.35
C LYS A 4 4.83 20.98 15.70
N ILE A 5 3.53 20.74 15.50
CA ILE A 5 2.47 21.67 15.93
C ILE A 5 2.50 21.80 17.46
N ALA A 6 2.54 20.67 18.17
CA ALA A 6 2.61 20.65 19.63
C ALA A 6 3.84 21.40 20.18
N ALA A 7 5.00 21.26 19.53
CA ALA A 7 6.23 21.96 19.92
C ALA A 7 6.23 23.46 19.56
N GLY A 8 5.66 23.83 18.41
CA GLY A 8 5.87 25.13 17.78
C GLY A 8 4.73 26.14 17.92
N VAL A 9 3.53 25.72 18.36
CA VAL A 9 2.38 26.62 18.53
C VAL A 9 2.15 26.86 20.03
N PRO A 10 2.49 28.05 20.56
CA PRO A 10 2.58 28.28 22.01
C PRO A 10 1.30 28.01 22.80
N ASP A 11 0.13 28.28 22.23
CA ASP A 11 -1.15 28.29 22.97
C ASP A 11 -1.95 26.99 22.85
N ILE A 12 -1.38 25.91 22.29
CA ILE A 12 -2.08 24.62 22.16
C ILE A 12 -1.96 23.80 23.44
N ASP A 13 -3.08 23.23 23.88
CA ASP A 13 -3.16 22.39 25.09
C ASP A 13 -3.11 20.88 24.80
N ALA A 14 -3.51 20.47 23.60
CA ALA A 14 -3.46 19.08 23.14
C ALA A 14 -3.52 19.03 21.61
N VAL A 15 -2.96 17.98 21.01
CA VAL A 15 -3.06 17.73 19.56
C VAL A 15 -3.72 16.38 19.30
N VAL A 16 -4.88 16.41 18.63
CA VAL A 16 -5.55 15.22 18.11
C VAL A 16 -5.24 15.11 16.61
N GLY A 17 -4.39 14.16 16.27
CA GLY A 17 -3.86 13.96 14.92
C GLY A 17 -4.67 13.02 14.05
N GLY A 18 -4.16 12.79 12.84
CA GLY A 18 -4.64 11.77 11.91
C GLY A 18 -3.72 11.62 10.69
N HIS A 19 -4.26 11.15 9.56
CA HIS A 19 -3.57 11.02 8.27
C HIS A 19 -2.50 9.92 8.18
N THR A 20 -1.62 9.78 9.18
CA THR A 20 -0.53 8.79 9.20
C THR A 20 -0.95 7.40 9.69
N ASN A 21 -2.21 7.23 10.12
CA ASN A 21 -2.73 6.01 10.73
C ASN A 21 -1.91 5.55 11.96
N THR A 22 -1.32 6.49 12.70
CA THR A 22 -0.42 6.16 13.82
C THR A 22 -1.21 5.50 14.96
N PHE A 23 -0.77 4.31 15.38
CA PHE A 23 -1.32 3.63 16.56
C PHE A 23 -0.47 3.96 17.78
N LEU A 24 -1.06 4.64 18.76
CA LEU A 24 -0.44 4.92 20.05
C LEU A 24 -1.16 4.11 21.13
N TYR A 25 -0.42 3.47 22.01
CA TYR A 25 -0.98 2.67 23.10
C TYR A 25 -0.05 2.61 24.31
N SER A 26 -0.61 2.76 25.50
CA SER A 26 0.12 2.62 26.77
C SER A 26 -0.21 1.26 27.40
N GLY A 27 0.82 0.43 27.62
CA GLY A 27 0.68 -0.91 28.19
C GLY A 27 0.65 -2.02 27.14
N SER A 28 0.00 -3.15 27.48
CA SER A 28 -0.14 -4.28 26.55
C SER A 28 -1.15 -3.95 25.46
N LYS A 29 -0.75 -4.09 24.20
CA LYS A 29 -1.64 -3.87 23.05
C LYS A 29 -2.85 -4.83 23.07
N PRO A 30 -4.04 -4.38 22.68
CA PRO A 30 -5.27 -5.18 22.76
C PRO A 30 -5.50 -6.07 21.53
N ASP A 31 -4.79 -5.85 20.42
CA ASP A 31 -4.93 -6.60 19.18
C ASP A 31 -3.60 -6.60 18.37
N SER A 32 -3.66 -6.89 17.06
CA SER A 32 -2.51 -7.08 16.17
C SER A 32 -1.59 -5.86 16.02
N GLU A 33 -2.10 -4.64 16.10
CA GLU A 33 -1.34 -3.43 15.76
C GLU A 33 -0.21 -3.17 16.76
N ASP A 34 1.02 -3.00 16.25
CA ASP A 34 2.16 -2.61 17.08
C ASP A 34 2.10 -1.09 17.37
N PRO A 35 2.12 -0.66 18.66
CA PRO A 35 2.15 0.75 19.00
C PRO A 35 3.44 1.44 18.54
N GLU A 36 3.31 2.58 17.88
CA GLU A 36 4.42 3.45 17.45
C GLU A 36 4.90 4.38 18.58
N GLY A 37 4.14 4.44 19.67
CA GLY A 37 4.45 5.24 20.85
C GLY A 37 3.39 5.06 21.94
N ILE A 38 3.62 5.72 23.08
CA ILE A 38 2.68 5.72 24.21
C ILE A 38 1.50 6.65 23.93
N TYR A 39 0.34 6.34 24.51
CA TYR A 39 -0.85 7.19 24.47
C TYR A 39 -1.07 7.87 25.84
N PRO A 40 -1.14 9.21 25.92
CA PRO A 40 -0.71 10.17 24.90
C PRO A 40 0.81 10.24 24.77
N THR A 41 1.32 10.61 23.60
CA THR A 41 2.73 10.97 23.43
C THR A 41 2.92 12.43 23.84
N PHE A 42 3.81 12.73 24.79
CA PHE A 42 4.03 14.11 25.24
C PHE A 42 5.14 14.80 24.46
N VAL A 43 4.88 16.02 24.02
CA VAL A 43 5.87 16.94 23.43
C VAL A 43 6.08 18.10 24.39
N THR A 44 7.34 18.49 24.63
CA THR A 44 7.66 19.62 25.53
C THR A 44 7.98 20.86 24.69
N GLN A 45 7.29 21.97 24.97
CA GLN A 45 7.53 23.27 24.34
C GLN A 45 8.72 24.00 24.97
N GLU A 46 9.23 25.04 24.31
CA GLU A 46 10.28 25.92 24.86
C GLU A 46 9.84 26.61 26.17
N SER A 47 8.54 26.86 26.32
CA SER A 47 7.92 27.38 27.55
C SER A 47 7.97 26.39 28.74
N GLY A 48 8.30 25.13 28.49
CA GLY A 48 8.24 24.03 29.46
C GLY A 48 6.90 23.32 29.54
N ARG A 49 5.86 23.80 28.83
CA ARG A 49 4.54 23.15 28.75
C ARG A 49 4.66 21.77 28.10
N ARG A 50 3.92 20.78 28.62
CA ARG A 50 3.88 19.41 28.09
C ARG A 50 2.56 19.17 27.37
N ILE A 51 2.61 19.04 26.06
CA ILE A 51 1.43 18.93 25.21
C ILE A 51 1.21 17.46 24.83
N PRO A 52 0.09 16.83 25.23
CA PRO A 52 -0.27 15.49 24.80
C PRO A 52 -0.66 15.48 23.31
N VAL A 53 -0.10 14.52 22.57
CA VAL A 53 -0.40 14.25 21.16
C VAL A 53 -1.00 12.85 21.07
N VAL A 54 -2.14 12.74 20.41
CA VAL A 54 -2.88 11.48 20.26
C VAL A 54 -3.27 11.19 18.82
N GLN A 55 -3.24 9.91 18.45
CA GLN A 55 -3.89 9.33 17.28
C GLN A 55 -4.48 7.98 17.67
N ALA A 56 -5.48 7.52 16.93
CA ALA A 56 -6.21 6.28 17.22
C ALA A 56 -6.22 5.33 16.00
N TYR A 57 -5.04 5.08 15.44
CA TYR A 57 -4.87 4.20 14.28
C TYR A 57 -5.75 4.65 13.09
N ALA A 58 -6.58 3.75 12.54
CA ALA A 58 -7.42 4.01 11.39
C ALA A 58 -8.64 3.08 11.35
N TYR A 59 -9.46 3.27 10.30
CA TYR A 59 -10.58 2.39 9.93
C TYR A 59 -11.67 2.24 10.99
N THR A 60 -11.75 3.18 11.94
CA THR A 60 -12.69 3.13 13.07
C THR A 60 -12.55 1.87 13.93
N LYS A 61 -11.43 1.14 13.83
CA LYS A 61 -11.14 -0.04 14.66
C LYS A 61 -11.03 0.34 16.14
N TYR A 62 -10.52 1.54 16.40
CA TYR A 62 -10.39 2.09 17.74
C TYR A 62 -11.12 3.43 17.86
N LEU A 63 -11.69 3.67 19.04
CA LEU A 63 -12.16 4.98 19.48
C LEU A 63 -11.10 5.61 20.39
N GLY A 64 -10.48 6.70 19.97
CA GLY A 64 -9.52 7.43 20.81
C GLY A 64 -10.19 8.04 22.04
N GLN A 65 -9.71 7.70 23.25
CA GLN A 65 -10.20 8.27 24.49
C GLN A 65 -9.05 8.95 25.24
N LEU A 66 -9.14 10.28 25.40
CA LEU A 66 -8.20 11.11 26.16
C LEU A 66 -8.97 11.93 27.19
N SER A 67 -8.58 11.79 28.46
CA SER A 67 -9.05 12.62 29.56
C SER A 67 -7.99 13.67 29.88
N LEU A 68 -8.40 14.94 29.89
CA LEU A 68 -7.57 16.09 30.24
C LEU A 68 -8.11 16.72 31.51
N GLU A 69 -7.23 17.02 32.45
CA GLU A 69 -7.53 17.84 33.63
C GLU A 69 -6.83 19.17 33.49
N PHE A 70 -7.60 20.25 33.69
CA PHE A 70 -7.13 21.63 33.60
C PHE A 70 -7.13 22.27 34.98
N ASP A 71 -6.15 23.12 35.24
CA ASP A 71 -6.18 24.01 36.39
C ASP A 71 -7.08 25.24 36.15
N SER A 72 -7.16 26.14 37.14
CA SER A 72 -7.98 27.35 37.06
C SER A 72 -7.47 28.39 36.05
N GLN A 73 -6.27 28.21 35.53
CA GLN A 73 -5.59 29.08 34.57
C GLN A 73 -5.77 28.55 33.14
N GLY A 74 -6.36 27.36 32.97
CA GLY A 74 -6.55 26.71 31.69
C GLY A 74 -5.35 25.86 31.25
N GLU A 75 -4.42 25.54 32.16
CA GLU A 75 -3.26 24.70 31.85
C GLU A 75 -3.55 23.22 32.11
N VAL A 76 -3.09 22.36 31.20
CA VAL A 76 -3.22 20.90 31.34
C VAL A 76 -2.27 20.39 32.43
N ILE A 77 -2.83 19.86 33.52
CA ILE A 77 -2.07 19.28 34.64
C ILE A 77 -2.02 17.75 34.58
N HIS A 78 -3.04 17.11 34.00
CA HIS A 78 -3.05 15.66 33.74
C HIS A 78 -3.64 15.36 32.36
N ALA A 79 -3.02 14.38 31.68
CA ALA A 79 -3.52 13.83 30.43
C ALA A 79 -3.32 12.32 30.44
N VAL A 80 -4.41 11.56 30.38
CA VAL A 80 -4.39 10.09 30.47
C VAL A 80 -5.47 9.49 29.57
N GLY A 81 -5.20 8.31 29.02
CA GLY A 81 -6.16 7.61 28.20
C GLY A 81 -5.55 6.45 27.44
N ASN A 82 -6.35 5.83 26.60
CA ASN A 82 -5.94 4.84 25.60
C ASN A 82 -7.05 4.74 24.55
N PRO A 83 -6.73 4.32 23.31
CA PRO A 83 -7.76 3.99 22.34
C PRO A 83 -8.53 2.72 22.77
N LEU A 84 -9.85 2.76 22.68
CA LEU A 84 -10.74 1.64 22.97
C LEU A 84 -10.91 0.78 21.71
N LEU A 85 -10.61 -0.52 21.81
CA LEU A 85 -10.85 -1.46 20.72
C LEU A 85 -12.36 -1.68 20.55
N LEU A 86 -12.88 -1.41 19.35
CA LEU A 86 -14.29 -1.65 19.00
C LEU A 86 -14.45 -3.04 18.40
N ASP A 87 -14.35 -4.07 19.24
CA ASP A 87 -14.53 -5.48 18.86
C ASP A 87 -15.98 -5.96 19.06
N HIS A 88 -16.19 -7.28 19.00
CA HIS A 88 -17.49 -7.92 19.19
C HIS A 88 -18.06 -7.79 20.61
N ASN A 89 -17.28 -7.32 21.60
CA ASN A 89 -17.75 -7.09 22.97
C ASN A 89 -18.43 -5.72 23.12
N VAL A 90 -18.30 -4.83 22.13
CA VAL A 90 -19.02 -3.54 22.10
C VAL A 90 -20.34 -3.72 21.37
N GLU A 91 -21.46 -3.54 22.09
CA GLU A 91 -22.79 -3.64 21.49
C GLU A 91 -22.98 -2.58 20.40
N GLN A 92 -23.49 -3.03 19.25
CA GLN A 92 -23.88 -2.13 18.16
C GLN A 92 -25.20 -1.47 18.51
N ASP A 93 -25.28 -0.15 18.37
CA ASP A 93 -26.52 0.60 18.58
C ASP A 93 -27.63 0.08 17.64
N PRO A 94 -28.80 -0.37 18.17
CA PRO A 94 -29.85 -0.96 17.35
C PRO A 94 -30.42 -0.03 16.30
N PHE A 95 -30.51 1.28 16.59
CA PHE A 95 -31.06 2.27 15.68
C PHE A 95 -30.10 2.52 14.51
N ILE A 96 -28.80 2.69 14.80
CA ILE A 96 -27.77 2.83 13.77
C ILE A 96 -27.68 1.56 12.91
N LEU A 97 -27.80 0.37 13.53
CA LEU A 97 -27.78 -0.89 12.81
C LEU A 97 -29.00 -1.04 11.88
N GLU A 98 -30.18 -0.60 12.30
CA GLU A 98 -31.38 -0.58 11.46
C GLU A 98 -31.18 0.34 10.24
N GLU A 99 -30.69 1.56 10.46
CA GLU A 99 -30.38 2.50 9.38
C GLU A 99 -29.34 1.94 8.42
N LEU A 100 -28.23 1.39 8.93
CA LEU A 100 -27.18 0.75 8.12
C LEU A 100 -27.76 -0.34 7.21
N ASN A 101 -28.66 -1.17 7.74
CA ASN A 101 -29.29 -2.26 6.99
C ASN A 101 -30.18 -1.76 5.85
N LYS A 102 -30.80 -0.57 5.98
CA LYS A 102 -31.57 0.05 4.89
C LYS A 102 -30.67 0.43 3.72
N TRP A 103 -29.53 1.08 4.01
CA TRP A 103 -28.54 1.47 2.99
C TRP A 103 -27.83 0.27 2.36
N LYS A 104 -27.53 -0.76 3.17
CA LYS A 104 -26.80 -1.96 2.73
C LYS A 104 -27.55 -2.74 1.64
N LYS A 105 -28.88 -2.84 1.72
CA LYS A 105 -29.70 -3.60 0.75
C LYS A 105 -29.50 -3.16 -0.70
N ASN A 106 -29.30 -1.85 -0.93
CA ASN A 106 -29.15 -1.32 -2.29
C ASN A 106 -27.72 -1.52 -2.84
N ILE A 107 -26.74 -1.74 -1.96
CA ILE A 107 -25.32 -1.84 -2.32
C ILE A 107 -24.86 -3.31 -2.34
N SER A 108 -25.51 -4.19 -1.58
CA SER A 108 -25.08 -5.58 -1.36
C SER A 108 -25.01 -6.40 -2.64
N LEU A 109 -25.92 -6.21 -3.60
CA LEU A 109 -25.89 -6.96 -4.87
C LEU A 109 -24.61 -6.71 -5.67
N MET A 110 -24.14 -5.46 -5.72
CA MET A 110 -22.89 -5.13 -6.40
C MET A 110 -21.68 -5.50 -5.55
N ALA A 111 -21.73 -5.21 -4.25
CA ALA A 111 -20.63 -5.44 -3.31
C ALA A 111 -20.30 -6.92 -3.11
N ASP A 112 -21.31 -7.80 -3.10
CA ASP A 112 -21.15 -9.24 -2.88
C ASP A 112 -20.87 -10.05 -4.16
N GLU A 113 -20.83 -9.38 -5.32
CA GLU A 113 -20.47 -10.00 -6.60
C GLU A 113 -19.08 -10.66 -6.49
N GLU A 114 -19.00 -11.98 -6.70
CA GLU A 114 -17.72 -12.70 -6.76
C GLU A 114 -17.02 -12.37 -8.07
N ILE A 115 -15.84 -11.76 -7.97
CA ILE A 115 -15.04 -11.39 -9.14
C ILE A 115 -13.88 -12.37 -9.38
N GLY A 116 -13.51 -13.16 -8.38
CA GLY A 116 -12.46 -14.16 -8.47
C GLY A 116 -12.13 -14.79 -7.13
N ARG A 117 -10.98 -15.47 -7.08
CA ARG A 117 -10.44 -16.11 -5.87
C ARG A 117 -8.94 -15.89 -5.78
N THR A 118 -8.39 -15.91 -4.58
CA THR A 118 -6.95 -15.92 -4.31
C THR A 118 -6.55 -17.18 -3.54
N LYS A 119 -5.32 -17.65 -3.76
CA LYS A 119 -4.67 -18.73 -2.97
C LYS A 119 -3.59 -18.22 -2.02
N VAL A 120 -3.32 -16.92 -2.04
CA VAL A 120 -2.32 -16.26 -1.20
C VAL A 120 -2.92 -15.01 -0.57
N LEU A 121 -2.33 -14.54 0.53
CA LEU A 121 -2.59 -13.19 1.01
C LEU A 121 -2.23 -12.19 -0.10
N LEU A 122 -3.18 -11.37 -0.52
CA LEU A 122 -2.91 -10.21 -1.36
C LEU A 122 -2.60 -9.05 -0.42
N ASP A 123 -1.31 -8.81 -0.20
CA ASP A 123 -0.82 -7.86 0.77
C ASP A 123 -0.83 -6.44 0.20
N GLY A 124 -1.74 -5.64 0.73
CA GLY A 124 -1.93 -4.22 0.45
C GLY A 124 -1.59 -3.32 1.64
N ASP A 125 -0.89 -3.84 2.66
CA ASP A 125 -0.60 -3.09 3.88
C ASP A 125 0.28 -1.87 3.57
N THR A 126 -0.03 -0.74 4.20
CA THR A 126 0.72 0.51 4.04
C THR A 126 2.18 0.37 4.45
N LYS A 127 2.48 -0.51 5.43
CA LYS A 127 3.83 -0.81 5.92
C LYS A 127 4.65 -1.66 4.95
N HIS A 128 4.02 -2.21 3.92
CA HIS A 128 4.71 -2.99 2.89
C HIS A 128 4.61 -2.29 1.53
N CYS A 129 3.42 -2.05 0.98
CA CYS A 129 3.24 -1.49 -0.36
C CYS A 129 3.77 -0.07 -0.55
N ARG A 130 4.10 0.66 0.52
CA ARG A 130 4.65 2.03 0.44
C ARG A 130 6.15 2.13 0.70
N VAL A 131 6.80 1.01 0.95
CA VAL A 131 8.23 0.96 1.29
C VAL A 131 8.97 -0.21 0.63
N HIS A 132 8.26 -1.26 0.23
CA HIS A 132 8.79 -2.45 -0.44
C HIS A 132 7.89 -2.89 -1.59
N GLU A 133 8.39 -3.80 -2.43
CA GLU A 133 7.55 -4.51 -3.38
C GLU A 133 6.49 -5.32 -2.64
N CYS A 134 5.23 -5.19 -3.04
CA CYS A 134 4.12 -5.98 -2.48
C CYS A 134 3.40 -6.75 -3.58
N ASN A 135 2.93 -7.95 -3.26
CA ASN A 135 2.36 -8.83 -4.28
C ASN A 135 1.01 -8.34 -4.83
N LEU A 136 0.21 -7.60 -4.05
CA LEU A 136 -0.99 -6.94 -4.55
C LEU A 136 -0.64 -5.80 -5.53
N GLY A 137 0.44 -5.06 -5.26
CA GLY A 137 0.99 -4.08 -6.19
C GLY A 137 1.42 -4.69 -7.52
N ASN A 138 2.10 -5.84 -7.46
CA ASN A 138 2.46 -6.64 -8.64
C ASN A 138 1.22 -7.07 -9.42
N PHE A 139 0.22 -7.61 -8.73
CA PHE A 139 -1.03 -8.08 -9.35
C PHE A 139 -1.79 -6.96 -10.05
N ILE A 140 -1.94 -5.80 -9.40
CA ILE A 140 -2.63 -4.62 -9.96
C ILE A 140 -1.92 -4.14 -11.22
N THR A 141 -0.59 -4.01 -11.14
CA THR A 141 0.20 -3.50 -12.27
C THR A 141 0.28 -4.51 -13.42
N ASP A 142 0.25 -5.82 -13.13
CA ASP A 142 0.12 -6.88 -14.13
C ASP A 142 -1.27 -6.89 -14.80
N ALA A 143 -2.33 -6.57 -14.06
CA ALA A 143 -3.68 -6.43 -14.62
C ALA A 143 -3.72 -5.33 -15.70
N TYR A 144 -3.04 -4.21 -15.45
CA TYR A 144 -2.92 -3.13 -16.43
C TYR A 144 -2.18 -3.59 -17.69
N ILE A 145 -1.10 -4.35 -17.53
CA ILE A 145 -0.35 -4.91 -18.67
C ILE A 145 -1.17 -5.96 -19.43
N ASP A 146 -1.87 -6.87 -18.75
CA ASP A 146 -2.75 -7.86 -19.40
C ASP A 146 -3.82 -7.16 -20.23
N TYR A 147 -4.42 -6.09 -19.70
CA TYR A 147 -5.37 -5.27 -20.44
C TYR A 147 -4.74 -4.64 -21.70
N MET A 148 -3.59 -3.98 -21.56
CA MET A 148 -2.91 -3.34 -22.69
C MET A 148 -2.45 -4.33 -23.76
N ALA A 149 -1.96 -5.50 -23.36
CA ALA A 149 -1.58 -6.56 -24.30
C ALA A 149 -2.78 -7.11 -25.07
N ARG A 150 -3.97 -7.17 -24.46
CA ARG A 150 -5.21 -7.60 -25.13
C ARG A 150 -5.74 -6.59 -26.13
N LEU A 151 -5.68 -5.30 -25.80
CA LEU A 151 -6.10 -4.25 -26.72
C LEU A 151 -5.15 -4.14 -27.91
N HIS A 152 -3.87 -4.47 -27.72
CA HIS A 152 -2.89 -4.43 -28.78
C HIS A 152 -3.21 -5.47 -29.86
N LYS A 153 -3.57 -5.00 -31.05
CA LYS A 153 -3.80 -5.87 -32.20
C LYS A 153 -2.51 -6.60 -32.55
N LEU A 154 -2.60 -7.92 -32.67
CA LEU A 154 -1.49 -8.76 -33.13
C LEU A 154 -0.89 -8.19 -34.42
N ASN A 155 0.36 -7.76 -34.34
CA ASN A 155 1.12 -7.28 -35.48
C ASN A 155 2.38 -8.15 -35.60
N TYR A 156 2.33 -9.11 -36.53
CA TYR A 156 3.39 -10.08 -36.78
C TYR A 156 4.70 -9.34 -37.12
N GLY A 157 5.53 -9.13 -36.10
CA GLY A 157 6.84 -8.47 -36.23
C GLY A 157 7.03 -7.19 -35.41
N LYS A 158 5.99 -6.62 -34.79
CA LYS A 158 6.13 -5.38 -33.99
C LYS A 158 6.10 -5.55 -32.47
N GLY A 159 5.73 -6.71 -31.93
CA GLY A 159 5.73 -6.94 -30.48
C GLY A 159 4.48 -7.63 -29.94
N TRP A 160 4.43 -7.81 -28.63
CA TRP A 160 3.30 -8.39 -27.90
C TRP A 160 2.41 -7.32 -27.24
N THR A 161 2.95 -6.12 -27.02
CA THR A 161 2.21 -4.94 -26.59
C THR A 161 3.01 -3.69 -26.95
N ASP A 162 2.33 -2.57 -27.15
CA ASP A 162 2.97 -1.26 -27.28
C ASP A 162 3.17 -0.56 -25.92
N THR A 163 2.64 -1.11 -24.82
CA THR A 163 2.68 -0.52 -23.49
C THR A 163 3.11 -1.58 -22.46
N PRO A 164 4.41 -1.93 -22.42
CA PRO A 164 4.91 -3.05 -21.60
C PRO A 164 5.18 -2.68 -20.14
N ILE A 165 5.05 -1.40 -19.78
CA ILE A 165 5.36 -0.83 -18.46
C ILE A 165 4.09 -0.25 -17.83
N SER A 166 3.87 -0.56 -16.55
CA SER A 166 2.82 0.05 -15.74
C SER A 166 3.37 0.47 -14.38
N ILE A 167 2.85 1.58 -13.84
CA ILE A 167 3.23 2.10 -12.53
C ILE A 167 1.97 2.45 -11.72
N GLN A 168 2.03 2.25 -10.40
CA GLN A 168 0.98 2.53 -9.43
C GLN A 168 1.62 2.96 -8.12
N ASN A 169 1.15 4.04 -7.50
CA ASN A 169 1.64 4.44 -6.17
C ASN A 169 1.00 3.58 -5.07
N GLY A 170 1.81 3.15 -4.09
CA GLY A 170 1.35 2.35 -2.96
C GLY A 170 0.31 3.05 -2.10
N GLY A 171 0.26 4.39 -2.13
CA GLY A 171 -0.75 5.21 -1.48
C GLY A 171 -2.17 4.97 -1.98
N SER A 172 -2.32 4.48 -3.21
CA SER A 172 -3.62 4.14 -3.82
C SER A 172 -4.09 2.72 -3.50
N ILE A 173 -3.23 1.87 -2.92
CA ILE A 173 -3.57 0.52 -2.44
C ILE A 173 -3.96 0.63 -0.96
N ARG A 174 -5.23 0.35 -0.64
CA ARG A 174 -5.82 0.78 0.64
C ARG A 174 -6.21 -0.34 1.60
N ALA A 175 -6.18 -1.59 1.14
CA ALA A 175 -6.52 -2.76 1.92
C ALA A 175 -5.79 -4.01 1.41
N SER A 176 -5.68 -5.02 2.26
CA SER A 176 -5.26 -6.38 1.90
C SER A 176 -6.48 -7.27 1.66
N ILE A 177 -6.29 -8.37 0.93
CA ILE A 177 -7.31 -9.43 0.76
C ILE A 177 -6.71 -10.74 1.25
N ASP A 178 -7.22 -11.25 2.37
CA ASP A 178 -6.68 -12.45 3.01
C ASP A 178 -7.33 -13.72 2.45
N VAL A 179 -6.54 -14.78 2.23
CA VAL A 179 -7.02 -16.10 1.79
C VAL A 179 -7.93 -16.78 2.82
N SER A 180 -7.75 -16.48 4.11
CA SER A 180 -8.62 -16.95 5.19
C SER A 180 -10.01 -16.30 5.14
N SER A 181 -10.15 -15.16 4.47
CA SER A 181 -11.44 -14.49 4.30
C SER A 181 -12.32 -15.26 3.30
N LYS A 182 -13.49 -15.74 3.77
CA LYS A 182 -14.52 -16.41 2.94
C LYS A 182 -13.98 -17.55 2.04
N GLY A 183 -12.92 -18.24 2.46
CA GLY A 183 -12.28 -19.32 1.68
C GLY A 183 -11.55 -18.84 0.41
N GLY A 184 -10.91 -17.67 0.48
CA GLY A 184 -10.17 -17.04 -0.61
C GLY A 184 -11.07 -16.43 -1.68
N LYS A 185 -12.37 -16.28 -1.41
CA LYS A 185 -13.33 -15.60 -2.29
C LYS A 185 -13.01 -14.10 -2.30
N VAL A 186 -12.95 -13.52 -3.50
CA VAL A 186 -12.76 -12.08 -3.70
C VAL A 186 -14.03 -11.50 -4.32
N THR A 187 -14.61 -10.49 -3.66
CA THR A 187 -15.79 -9.78 -4.15
C THR A 187 -15.47 -8.38 -4.66
N MET A 188 -16.45 -7.73 -5.30
CA MET A 188 -16.33 -6.33 -5.68
C MET A 188 -16.10 -5.42 -4.47
N ALA A 189 -16.69 -5.71 -3.31
CA ALA A 189 -16.44 -4.98 -2.07
C ALA A 189 -14.97 -5.04 -1.66
N ASP A 190 -14.36 -6.23 -1.75
CA ASP A 190 -12.94 -6.40 -1.44
C ASP A 190 -12.09 -5.56 -2.41
N LEU A 191 -12.40 -5.58 -3.70
CA LEU A 191 -11.69 -4.76 -4.70
C LEU A 191 -11.88 -3.25 -4.49
N MET A 192 -13.10 -2.80 -4.15
CA MET A 192 -13.37 -1.40 -3.83
C MET A 192 -12.67 -0.95 -2.53
N ALA A 193 -12.49 -1.86 -1.58
CA ALA A 193 -11.69 -1.59 -0.39
C ALA A 193 -10.19 -1.42 -0.74
N VAL A 194 -9.68 -2.16 -1.73
CA VAL A 194 -8.30 -2.02 -2.23
C VAL A 194 -8.12 -0.74 -3.05
N LEU A 195 -9.01 -0.45 -4.00
CA LEU A 195 -8.94 0.67 -4.95
C LEU A 195 -10.19 1.59 -4.86
N PRO A 196 -10.38 2.34 -3.76
CA PRO A 196 -11.63 3.07 -3.51
C PRO A 196 -11.81 4.33 -4.36
N PHE A 197 -10.76 4.80 -5.05
CA PHE A 197 -10.78 6.06 -5.78
C PHE A 197 -11.26 5.93 -7.23
N ILE A 198 -11.27 4.69 -7.77
CA ILE A 198 -11.78 4.38 -9.12
C ILE A 198 -11.18 5.34 -10.16
N ASN A 199 -9.85 5.29 -10.33
CA ASN A 199 -9.18 6.21 -11.24
C ASN A 199 -9.32 5.76 -12.69
N ASN A 200 -9.56 6.70 -13.60
CA ASN A 200 -9.33 6.47 -15.03
C ASN A 200 -7.86 6.11 -15.29
N MET A 201 -7.63 5.26 -16.30
CA MET A 201 -6.29 4.86 -16.71
C MET A 201 -5.74 5.79 -17.78
N VAL A 202 -4.45 6.09 -17.71
CA VAL A 202 -3.75 6.98 -18.65
C VAL A 202 -2.56 6.24 -19.24
N ARG A 203 -2.55 6.14 -20.57
CA ARG A 203 -1.39 5.67 -21.32
C ARG A 203 -0.59 6.85 -21.85
N MET A 204 0.66 6.99 -21.46
CA MET A 204 1.51 8.11 -21.88
C MET A 204 2.87 7.64 -22.40
N SER A 205 3.49 8.46 -23.24
CA SER A 205 4.87 8.27 -23.72
C SER A 205 5.80 9.14 -22.88
N LEU A 206 6.80 8.53 -22.27
CA LEU A 206 7.84 9.19 -21.48
C LEU A 206 9.19 8.97 -22.14
N LYS A 207 10.07 9.99 -22.14
CA LYS A 207 11.49 9.73 -22.39
C LYS A 207 12.06 8.84 -21.26
N GLY A 208 13.10 8.08 -21.56
CA GLY A 208 13.80 7.29 -20.55
C GLY A 208 14.34 8.16 -19.41
N SER A 209 14.77 9.40 -19.71
CA SER A 209 15.14 10.40 -18.71
C SER A 209 14.01 10.67 -17.71
N ASP A 210 12.80 10.86 -18.24
CA ASP A 210 11.61 11.19 -17.47
C ASP A 210 11.17 9.98 -16.63
N LEU A 211 11.26 8.77 -17.21
CA LEU A 211 10.97 7.54 -16.49
C LEU A 211 11.97 7.30 -15.35
N LEU A 212 13.25 7.57 -15.55
CA LEU A 212 14.27 7.52 -14.49
C LEU A 212 13.98 8.55 -13.39
N GLU A 213 13.58 9.78 -13.75
CA GLU A 213 13.21 10.81 -12.78
C GLU A 213 11.97 10.40 -11.96
N VAL A 214 10.98 9.76 -12.58
CA VAL A 214 9.82 9.18 -11.90
C VAL A 214 10.26 8.11 -10.89
N LEU A 215 11.17 7.23 -11.27
CA LEU A 215 11.71 6.19 -10.38
C LEU A 215 12.53 6.78 -9.22
N GLU A 216 13.29 7.85 -9.46
CA GLU A 216 14.00 8.60 -8.42
C GLU A 216 13.02 9.31 -7.47
N TRP A 217 11.96 9.92 -8.00
CA TRP A 217 10.95 10.61 -7.20
C TRP A 217 10.25 9.66 -6.22
N SER A 218 9.99 8.43 -6.67
CA SER A 218 9.38 7.36 -5.89
C SER A 218 10.07 7.11 -4.55
N VAL A 219 11.39 7.29 -4.49
CA VAL A 219 12.21 7.10 -3.29
C VAL A 219 12.90 8.39 -2.84
N PHE A 220 12.48 9.57 -3.32
CA PHE A 220 13.21 10.82 -3.09
C PHE A 220 13.36 11.15 -1.60
N ASP A 221 12.28 11.10 -0.82
CA ASP A 221 12.29 11.29 0.64
C ASP A 221 11.88 10.00 1.37
N TYR A 222 12.31 8.86 0.82
CA TYR A 222 12.04 7.54 1.38
C TYR A 222 12.34 7.51 2.88
N ASN A 223 11.34 7.11 3.66
CA ASN A 223 11.43 6.85 5.08
C ASN A 223 10.52 5.65 5.37
N ALA A 224 11.10 4.58 5.90
CA ALA A 224 10.38 3.34 6.18
C ALA A 224 9.30 3.53 7.25
N ASP A 225 9.44 4.50 8.15
CA ASP A 225 8.52 4.72 9.26
C ASP A 225 7.36 5.67 8.88
N GLU A 226 7.55 6.55 7.91
CA GLU A 226 6.53 7.53 7.49
C GLU A 226 5.50 6.96 6.51
N HIS A 227 5.81 5.83 5.85
CA HIS A 227 4.91 5.13 4.92
C HIS A 227 4.21 6.07 3.90
N LYS A 228 4.97 6.97 3.27
CA LYS A 228 4.44 7.94 2.30
C LYS A 228 3.87 7.24 1.06
N GLY A 229 2.79 7.80 0.50
CA GLY A 229 2.03 7.16 -0.58
C GLY A 229 2.78 6.97 -1.91
N LYS A 230 3.83 7.76 -2.18
CA LYS A 230 4.42 7.89 -3.52
C LYS A 230 5.34 6.76 -3.99
N PHE A 231 5.69 5.83 -3.11
CA PHE A 231 6.47 4.66 -3.50
C PHE A 231 5.73 3.86 -4.58
N LEU A 232 6.42 3.47 -5.66
CA LEU A 232 5.80 2.89 -6.85
C LEU A 232 5.89 1.36 -6.82
N GLN A 233 4.75 0.73 -7.05
CA GLN A 233 4.62 -0.65 -7.52
C GLN A 233 4.56 -0.62 -9.05
N TYR A 234 5.08 -1.65 -9.72
CA TYR A 234 5.16 -1.65 -11.18
C TYR A 234 5.20 -3.05 -11.82
N SER A 235 4.83 -3.11 -13.10
CA SER A 235 5.07 -4.25 -13.98
C SER A 235 5.89 -3.80 -15.18
N GLY A 236 6.72 -4.70 -15.69
CA GLY A 236 7.62 -4.42 -16.83
C GLY A 236 8.84 -3.57 -16.47
N LEU A 237 9.10 -3.32 -15.19
CA LEU A 237 10.34 -2.72 -14.69
C LEU A 237 11.02 -3.64 -13.67
N ARG A 238 12.34 -3.53 -13.60
CA ARG A 238 13.17 -4.04 -12.50
C ARG A 238 14.10 -2.94 -12.05
N VAL A 239 14.00 -2.51 -10.80
CA VAL A 239 14.74 -1.36 -10.28
C VAL A 239 15.49 -1.73 -9.02
N GLU A 240 16.74 -1.32 -8.96
CA GLU A 240 17.61 -1.44 -7.79
C GLU A 240 17.91 -0.04 -7.26
N TYR A 241 17.69 0.14 -5.97
CA TYR A 241 17.86 1.40 -5.25
C TYR A 241 18.98 1.30 -4.22
N ASP A 242 19.82 2.33 -4.11
CA ASP A 242 20.75 2.54 -3.00
C ASP A 242 20.30 3.78 -2.21
N LEU A 243 19.68 3.55 -1.06
CA LEU A 243 19.13 4.63 -0.22
C LEU A 243 20.21 5.45 0.49
N HIS A 244 21.46 4.98 0.53
CA HIS A 244 22.59 5.75 1.07
C HIS A 244 23.06 6.85 0.11
N LYS A 245 22.65 6.79 -1.16
CA LYS A 245 22.94 7.86 -2.12
C LYS A 245 22.04 9.08 -1.88
N PRO A 246 22.53 10.28 -2.21
CA PRO A 246 21.71 11.50 -2.15
C PRO A 246 20.43 11.35 -2.96
N ASN A 247 19.37 12.04 -2.51
CA ASN A 247 18.09 12.09 -3.20
C ASN A 247 18.28 12.49 -4.68
N GLY A 248 17.58 11.80 -5.58
CA GLY A 248 17.74 11.98 -7.03
C GLY A 248 18.93 11.25 -7.64
N LYS A 249 19.65 10.43 -6.86
CA LYS A 249 20.71 9.52 -7.33
C LYS A 249 20.60 8.13 -6.72
N ARG A 250 19.40 7.73 -6.29
CA ARG A 250 19.17 6.46 -5.58
C ARG A 250 18.93 5.30 -6.53
N VAL A 251 18.51 5.52 -7.77
CA VAL A 251 18.37 4.48 -8.79
C VAL A 251 19.76 4.08 -9.27
N VAL A 252 20.22 2.87 -8.91
CA VAL A 252 21.52 2.33 -9.35
C VAL A 252 21.41 1.43 -10.57
N ARG A 253 20.25 0.81 -10.78
CA ARG A 253 19.94 0.02 -11.97
C ARG A 253 18.45 0.07 -12.25
N ALA A 254 18.07 0.34 -13.49
CA ALA A 254 16.69 0.27 -13.93
C ALA A 254 16.62 -0.41 -15.30
N LEU A 255 15.85 -1.50 -15.36
CA LEU A 255 15.61 -2.26 -16.59
C LEU A 255 14.12 -2.16 -16.96
N ALA A 256 13.85 -2.03 -18.25
CA ALA A 256 12.51 -2.07 -18.82
C ALA A 256 12.32 -3.32 -19.68
N ARG A 257 11.15 -3.96 -19.58
CA ARG A 257 10.76 -5.08 -20.42
C ARG A 257 10.40 -4.58 -21.82
N CYS A 258 10.99 -5.17 -22.85
CA CYS A 258 10.65 -4.81 -24.23
C CYS A 258 9.19 -5.22 -24.55
N GLY A 259 8.44 -4.30 -25.15
CA GLY A 259 7.11 -4.55 -25.73
C GLY A 259 7.20 -4.94 -27.20
N GLU A 260 8.08 -4.23 -27.93
CA GLU A 260 8.32 -4.40 -29.35
C GLU A 260 9.38 -5.47 -29.67
N CYS A 261 9.18 -6.67 -29.13
CA CYS A 261 10.11 -7.79 -29.29
C CYS A 261 9.36 -9.12 -29.35
N ARG A 262 9.97 -10.12 -29.99
CA ARG A 262 9.38 -11.47 -30.13
C ARG A 262 9.37 -12.24 -28.82
N VAL A 263 10.42 -12.07 -28.02
CA VAL A 263 10.57 -12.67 -26.69
C VAL A 263 10.82 -11.53 -25.70
N PRO A 264 9.92 -11.27 -24.74
CA PRO A 264 10.09 -10.19 -23.77
C PRO A 264 11.33 -10.41 -22.91
N ILE A 265 12.27 -9.47 -22.97
CA ILE A 265 13.48 -9.43 -22.15
C ILE A 265 13.58 -8.06 -21.47
N TYR A 266 14.33 -8.01 -20.37
CA TYR A 266 14.62 -6.77 -19.66
C TYR A 266 15.93 -6.17 -20.16
N GLU A 267 15.89 -4.90 -20.55
CA GLU A 267 17.04 -4.14 -21.06
C GLU A 267 17.20 -2.85 -20.25
N PRO A 268 18.42 -2.30 -20.10
CA PRO A 268 18.63 -1.01 -19.45
C PRO A 268 17.76 0.09 -20.05
N ILE A 269 17.22 0.97 -19.20
CA ILE A 269 16.50 2.16 -19.68
C ILE A 269 17.49 3.08 -20.39
N ASP A 270 17.25 3.37 -21.66
CA ASP A 270 17.97 4.37 -22.44
C ASP A 270 17.32 5.74 -22.21
N PRO A 271 18.04 6.73 -21.63
CA PRO A 271 17.49 8.05 -21.34
C PRO A 271 16.89 8.77 -22.57
N ASN A 272 17.36 8.44 -23.77
CA ASN A 272 16.96 9.10 -25.01
C ASN A 272 15.80 8.40 -25.74
N LYS A 273 15.47 7.16 -25.35
CA LYS A 273 14.37 6.39 -25.95
C LYS A 273 13.03 6.76 -25.31
N SER A 274 11.95 6.67 -26.09
CA SER A 274 10.59 6.81 -25.56
C SER A 274 10.02 5.46 -25.10
N TYR A 275 9.32 5.48 -23.99
CA TYR A 275 8.66 4.33 -23.37
C TYR A 275 7.19 4.65 -23.14
N TYR A 276 6.30 3.75 -23.56
CA TYR A 276 4.90 3.84 -23.19
C TYR A 276 4.66 3.24 -21.81
N VAL A 277 4.02 4.01 -20.96
CA VAL A 277 3.69 3.66 -19.58
C VAL A 277 2.19 3.84 -19.37
N ILE A 278 1.55 2.87 -18.71
CA ILE A 278 0.19 2.99 -18.21
C ILE A 278 0.19 3.25 -16.70
N THR A 279 -0.59 4.25 -16.27
CA THR A 279 -0.72 4.67 -14.87
C THR A 279 -2.11 5.22 -14.61
N THR A 280 -2.48 5.50 -13.36
CA THR A 280 -3.73 6.17 -13.01
C THR A 280 -3.72 7.66 -13.37
N ALA A 281 -4.91 8.23 -13.60
CA ALA A 281 -5.11 9.66 -13.82
C ALA A 281 -4.65 10.51 -12.62
N PHE A 282 -4.73 9.99 -11.39
CA PHE A 282 -4.19 10.63 -10.20
C PHE A 282 -2.69 10.94 -10.36
N LEU A 283 -1.87 9.92 -10.66
CA LEU A 283 -0.44 10.09 -10.88
C LEU A 283 -0.14 10.92 -12.13
N ALA A 284 -0.87 10.67 -13.22
CA ALA A 284 -0.71 11.41 -14.47
C ALA A 284 -0.92 12.92 -14.28
N LYS A 285 -1.88 13.33 -13.44
CA LYS A 285 -2.18 14.74 -13.14
C LYS A 285 -1.22 15.36 -12.11
N GLY A 286 -0.22 14.60 -11.64
CA GLY A 286 0.79 15.03 -10.69
C GLY A 286 0.44 14.79 -9.23
N GLY A 287 -0.48 13.86 -8.93
CA GLY A 287 -0.68 13.34 -7.58
C GLY A 287 0.64 12.83 -6.99
N ASP A 288 0.76 12.85 -5.66
CA ASP A 288 2.01 12.50 -4.95
C ASP A 288 3.25 13.28 -5.44
N ASP A 289 3.02 14.50 -5.96
CA ASP A 289 4.03 15.43 -6.48
C ASP A 289 4.86 14.89 -7.67
N PHE A 290 4.33 13.94 -8.45
CA PHE A 290 4.95 13.47 -9.69
C PHE A 290 4.86 14.52 -10.82
N LYS A 291 5.64 15.61 -10.69
CA LYS A 291 5.64 16.75 -11.61
C LYS A 291 5.98 16.37 -13.06
N VAL A 292 6.90 15.43 -13.25
CA VAL A 292 7.30 14.92 -14.57
C VAL A 292 6.13 14.28 -15.30
N LEU A 293 5.30 13.51 -14.58
CA LEU A 293 4.09 12.92 -15.16
C LEU A 293 3.10 14.02 -15.56
N LYS A 294 2.90 15.03 -14.70
CA LYS A 294 2.03 16.17 -15.00
C LYS A 294 2.48 16.96 -16.24
N GLN A 295 3.78 17.14 -16.44
CA GLN A 295 4.34 17.85 -17.61
C GLN A 295 4.08 17.09 -18.91
N ASN A 296 4.13 15.75 -18.86
CA ASN A 296 3.86 14.86 -19.99
C ASN A 296 2.37 14.50 -20.16
N TYR A 297 1.52 14.85 -19.19
CA TYR A 297 0.10 14.54 -19.23
C TYR A 297 -0.65 15.32 -20.30
N ARG A 298 -1.56 14.64 -20.99
CA ARG A 298 -2.50 15.22 -21.93
C ARG A 298 -3.85 14.52 -21.76
N SER A 299 -4.95 15.26 -21.67
CA SER A 299 -6.26 14.69 -21.31
C SER A 299 -6.80 13.66 -22.30
N GLN A 300 -6.43 13.76 -23.58
CA GLN A 300 -6.79 12.76 -24.60
C GLN A 300 -6.12 11.38 -24.39
N HIS A 301 -5.18 11.26 -23.44
CA HIS A 301 -4.57 10.00 -23.07
C HIS A 301 -5.37 9.22 -22.02
N GLU A 302 -6.41 9.81 -21.42
CA GLU A 302 -7.32 9.08 -20.54
C GLU A 302 -8.10 8.04 -21.35
N MET A 303 -8.10 6.81 -20.86
CA MET A 303 -8.81 5.67 -21.44
C MET A 303 -10.20 5.58 -20.83
N ASP A 304 -11.16 5.06 -21.58
CA ASP A 304 -12.52 4.77 -21.12
C ASP A 304 -12.57 3.45 -20.31
N ILE A 305 -11.70 3.36 -19.29
CA ILE A 305 -11.63 2.26 -18.35
C ILE A 305 -10.92 2.69 -17.08
N THR A 306 -11.35 2.12 -15.95
CA THR A 306 -10.82 2.41 -14.62
C THR A 306 -9.77 1.39 -14.19
N ASP A 307 -8.94 1.76 -13.21
CA ASP A 307 -8.03 0.85 -12.50
C ASP A 307 -8.78 -0.39 -11.97
N THR A 308 -9.94 -0.14 -11.38
CA THR A 308 -10.81 -1.13 -10.76
C THR A 308 -11.34 -2.12 -11.81
N ASP A 309 -11.81 -1.65 -12.96
CA ASP A 309 -12.30 -2.53 -14.03
C ASP A 309 -11.19 -3.39 -14.64
N MET A 310 -10.00 -2.83 -14.86
CA MET A 310 -8.84 -3.60 -15.34
C MET A 310 -8.50 -4.75 -14.38
N VAL A 311 -8.49 -4.47 -13.07
CA VAL A 311 -8.20 -5.48 -12.04
C VAL A 311 -9.34 -6.50 -11.92
N LYS A 312 -10.60 -6.07 -12.00
CA LYS A 312 -11.77 -6.95 -12.02
C LYS A 312 -11.73 -7.93 -13.19
N GLU A 313 -11.43 -7.45 -14.40
CA GLU A 313 -11.26 -8.30 -15.58
C GLU A 313 -10.12 -9.30 -15.40
N TYR A 314 -9.01 -8.87 -14.81
CA TYR A 314 -7.86 -9.73 -14.58
C TYR A 314 -8.15 -10.84 -13.56
N PHE A 315 -8.86 -10.54 -12.47
CA PHE A 315 -9.37 -11.56 -11.54
C PHE A 315 -10.22 -12.60 -12.25
N ARG A 316 -11.21 -12.17 -13.06
CA ARG A 316 -12.10 -13.08 -13.79
C ARG A 316 -11.34 -14.00 -14.75
N ARG A 317 -10.23 -13.53 -15.32
CA ARG A 317 -9.39 -14.28 -16.27
C ARG A 317 -8.38 -15.22 -15.60
N ARG A 318 -7.88 -14.87 -14.41
CA ARG A 318 -6.75 -15.55 -13.76
C ARG A 318 -7.11 -16.28 -12.48
N SER A 319 -8.39 -16.27 -12.09
CA SER A 319 -8.86 -16.93 -10.87
C SER A 319 -8.61 -18.46 -10.91
N PRO A 320 -8.09 -19.07 -9.82
CA PRO A 320 -7.62 -18.41 -8.61
C PRO A 320 -6.21 -17.81 -8.79
N VAL A 321 -5.98 -16.64 -8.22
CA VAL A 321 -4.72 -15.89 -8.35
C VAL A 321 -3.73 -16.25 -7.24
N TYR A 322 -2.43 -16.06 -7.50
CA TYR A 322 -1.34 -16.39 -6.58
C TYR A 322 -0.10 -15.50 -6.81
N PRO A 323 -0.23 -14.16 -6.91
CA PRO A 323 0.91 -13.29 -7.15
C PRO A 323 1.95 -13.37 -6.04
N GLY A 324 3.22 -13.33 -6.41
CA GLY A 324 4.36 -13.31 -5.49
C GLY A 324 5.10 -11.97 -5.50
N VAL A 325 6.04 -11.83 -4.56
CA VAL A 325 7.11 -10.84 -4.61
C VAL A 325 8.25 -11.44 -5.45
N GLU A 326 8.62 -10.78 -6.54
CA GLU A 326 9.45 -11.35 -7.61
C GLU A 326 10.79 -10.61 -7.78
N GLY A 327 11.08 -9.64 -6.90
CA GLY A 327 12.29 -8.82 -6.96
C GLY A 327 12.24 -7.82 -8.11
N ARG A 328 11.05 -7.28 -8.41
CA ARG A 328 10.85 -6.09 -9.25
C ARG A 328 11.54 -4.90 -8.62
N THR A 329 11.45 -4.73 -7.30
CA THR A 329 12.22 -3.74 -6.55
C THR A 329 13.28 -4.42 -5.67
N LYS A 330 14.50 -3.89 -5.66
CA LYS A 330 15.54 -4.28 -4.69
C LYS A 330 16.21 -3.08 -4.06
N PHE A 331 16.51 -3.16 -2.78
CA PHE A 331 17.37 -2.18 -2.10
C PHE A 331 18.75 -2.78 -1.91
N VAL A 332 19.78 -2.21 -2.55
CA VAL A 332 21.17 -2.65 -2.39
C VAL A 332 21.75 -2.09 -1.10
N ASN A 333 22.60 -2.88 -0.45
CA ASN A 333 23.26 -2.52 0.82
C ASN A 333 22.29 -2.18 1.98
N HIS A 334 21.00 -2.48 1.84
CA HIS A 334 20.08 -2.41 2.96
C HIS A 334 20.30 -3.65 3.82
N ILE A 335 20.77 -3.45 5.05
CA ILE A 335 20.75 -4.53 6.03
C ILE A 335 19.27 -4.75 6.35
N GLU A 336 18.68 -5.83 5.85
CA GLU A 336 17.43 -6.34 6.40
C GLU A 336 17.69 -6.64 7.87
N SER A 337 17.00 -5.94 8.78
CA SER A 337 17.09 -6.33 10.19
C SER A 337 16.62 -7.77 10.32
N ALA A 338 17.38 -8.60 11.04
CA ALA A 338 17.16 -10.04 11.19
C ALA A 338 15.77 -10.43 11.76
N ALA A 339 14.95 -9.45 12.17
CA ALA A 339 13.57 -9.64 12.62
C ALA A 339 12.61 -10.02 11.48
N SER A 340 12.91 -9.69 10.21
CA SER A 340 12.06 -10.01 9.06
C SER A 340 12.13 -11.49 8.67
N ILE A 341 13.34 -12.07 8.67
CA ILE A 341 13.60 -13.42 8.13
C ILE A 341 13.00 -14.52 9.04
N MET A 342 12.97 -14.31 10.36
CA MET A 342 12.44 -15.31 11.30
C MET A 342 10.93 -15.54 11.22
N ARG A 343 10.13 -14.62 10.65
CA ARG A 343 8.68 -14.81 10.54
C ARG A 343 8.27 -15.83 9.45
N SER A 344 9.20 -16.22 8.58
CA SER A 344 8.95 -17.18 7.49
C SER A 344 9.18 -18.65 7.88
N SER A 345 9.72 -18.93 9.07
CA SER A 345 10.20 -20.26 9.46
C SER A 345 9.57 -20.77 10.75
N ILE A 346 8.25 -20.93 10.80
CA ILE A 346 7.64 -21.75 11.86
C ILE A 346 7.82 -23.21 11.44
N LEU A 347 8.73 -23.89 12.15
CA LEU A 347 9.02 -25.31 12.05
C LEU A 347 7.75 -26.16 12.18
N MET A 348 7.53 -27.03 11.19
CA MET A 348 6.71 -28.23 11.33
C MET A 348 7.45 -29.19 12.29
N PRO A 349 6.85 -29.63 13.42
CA PRO A 349 7.50 -30.65 14.24
C PRO A 349 7.39 -31.99 13.53
N PHE A 350 8.52 -32.51 13.06
CA PHE A 350 8.66 -33.90 12.64
C PHE A 350 8.46 -34.80 13.86
N ILE A 351 7.29 -35.45 13.95
CA ILE A 351 7.06 -36.56 14.87
C ILE A 351 7.76 -37.79 14.27
N ILE A 352 8.95 -38.12 14.78
CA ILE A 352 9.61 -39.39 14.51
C ILE A 352 9.01 -40.43 15.46
N SER A 353 8.14 -41.30 14.93
CA SER A 353 7.69 -42.50 15.62
C SER A 353 8.81 -43.54 15.60
N LEU A 354 9.38 -43.84 16.77
CA LEU A 354 10.37 -44.90 16.95
C LEU A 354 9.64 -46.25 17.00
N ALA A 355 9.67 -47.00 15.90
CA ALA A 355 9.26 -48.41 15.89
C ALA A 355 10.39 -49.27 16.48
N THR A 356 10.21 -49.76 17.70
CA THR A 356 11.05 -50.80 18.29
C THR A 356 10.82 -52.13 17.58
N VAL A 357 11.82 -52.58 16.83
CA VAL A 357 11.97 -53.96 16.38
C VAL A 357 12.57 -54.77 17.53
N LEU A 358 11.81 -55.71 18.08
CA LEU A 358 12.34 -56.80 18.91
C LEU A 358 12.33 -58.08 18.08
N SER A 359 13.53 -58.59 17.79
CA SER A 359 13.79 -59.95 17.32
C SER A 359 14.24 -60.82 18.49
N THR A 360 13.40 -61.81 18.83
CA THR A 360 13.61 -63.26 19.14
C THR A 360 15.03 -63.78 19.50
N PRO A 361 15.19 -64.97 20.16
CA PRO A 361 14.41 -66.22 20.06
C PRO A 361 13.20 -66.34 20.99
#